data_AF-A0A962SWY1-F1
#
_entry.id   AF-A0A962SWY1-F1
#
_cell.length_a   1.000
_cell.length_b   1.000
_cell.length_c   1.000
_cell.angle_alpha   90.00
_cell.angle_beta   90.00
_cell.angle_gamma   90.00
#
_symmetry.space_group_name_H-M   'P 1'
#
loop_
_entity.id
_entity.type
_entity.pdbx_description
1 polymer ?
#
loop_
_entity_poly.entity_id
_entity_poly.type
_entity_poly.pdbx_seq_one_letter_code
_entity_poly.pdbx_strand_id
1 'polypeptide(L)'
;MSRKEHIWVIDDDHAIRWVLEKALQREEMMVNTFESATGVIEALRQGKPDAVIADIRMPGMSGLELLSSLRERLPDLPVIIMTAHSDLDSAVSAYQGGA
;
A
#
# COMPACT_ATOMS: atom_id res chain seq x y z
N MET A 1 -1.79 5.78 26.68
CA MET A 1 -0.66 5.94 25.74
C MET A 1 -1.23 5.78 24.35
N SER A 2 -1.17 6.81 23.50
CA SER A 2 -1.58 6.66 22.10
C SER A 2 -0.60 5.71 21.41
N ARG A 3 -1.08 4.62 20.80
CA ARG A 3 -0.23 3.73 20.01
C ARG A 3 0.18 4.49 18.75
N LYS A 4 1.48 4.57 18.46
CA LYS A 4 1.94 5.11 17.18
C LYS A 4 1.44 4.20 16.06
N GLU A 5 0.64 4.75 15.15
CA GLU A 5 0.11 4.00 14.01
C GLU A 5 1.26 3.59 13.08
N HIS A 6 1.24 2.33 12.63
CA HIS A 6 2.24 1.79 11.72
C HIS A 6 1.69 1.78 10.29
N ILE A 7 2.23 2.65 9.44
CA ILE A 7 1.81 2.80 8.06
C ILE A 7 2.86 2.18 7.14
N TRP A 8 2.42 1.38 6.17
CA TRP A 8 3.29 0.85 5.12
C TRP A 8 3.05 1.59 3.81
N VAL A 9 4.12 2.05 3.18
CA VAL A 9 4.07 2.78 1.90
C VAL A 9 4.76 1.94 0.83
N ILE A 10 4.06 1.66 -0.26
CA ILE A 10 4.54 0.83 -1.36
C ILE A 10 4.45 1.65 -2.64
N ASP A 11 5.59 1.97 -3.22
CA ASP A 11 5.69 2.75 -4.45
C ASP A 11 7.07 2.48 -5.07
N ASP A 12 7.16 2.32 -6.38
CA ASP A 12 8.44 2.08 -7.06
C ASP A 12 9.28 3.36 -7.15
N ASP A 13 8.66 4.54 -7.09
CA ASP A 13 9.33 5.83 -7.06
C ASP A 13 9.87 6.17 -5.66
N HIS A 14 11.20 6.23 -5.55
CA HIS A 14 11.89 6.60 -4.33
C HIS A 14 11.52 8.01 -3.83
N ALA A 15 11.28 8.97 -4.72
CA ALA A 15 10.92 10.34 -4.34
C ALA A 15 9.55 10.37 -3.65
N ILE A 16 8.57 9.62 -4.17
CA ILE A 16 7.24 9.52 -3.58
C ILE A 16 7.33 8.87 -2.19
N ARG A 17 8.03 7.73 -2.09
CA ARG A 17 8.24 7.05 -0.79
C ARG A 17 8.87 7.97 0.24
N TRP A 18 9.90 8.71 -0.15
CA TRP A 18 10.59 9.62 0.75
C TRP A 18 9.68 10.76 1.22
N VAL A 19 8.91 11.38 0.31
CA VAL A 19 7.97 12.45 0.68
C VAL A 19 6.90 11.94 1.65
N LEU A 20 6.29 10.80 1.36
CA LEU A 20 5.26 10.20 2.21
C LEU A 20 5.82 9.78 3.57
N GLU A 21 7.01 9.16 3.59
CA GLU A 21 7.70 8.81 4.83
C GLU A 21 7.90 10.05 5.71
N LYS A 22 8.44 11.14 5.13
CA LYS A 22 8.67 12.38 5.88
C LYS A 22 7.38 13.04 6.35
N ALA A 23 6.31 13.00 5.54
CA ALA A 23 5.02 13.56 5.92
C ALA A 23 4.41 12.79 7.10
N LEU A 24 4.40 11.46 7.04
CA LEU A 24 3.80 10.61 8.08
C LEU A 24 4.64 10.58 9.37
N GLN A 25 5.97 10.56 9.26
CA GLN A 25 6.86 10.62 10.44
C GLN A 25 6.71 11.94 11.22
N ARG A 26 6.34 13.04 10.56
CA ARG A 26 6.08 14.33 11.22
C ARG A 26 4.87 14.28 12.14
N GLU A 27 3.90 13.43 11.83
CA GLU A 27 2.72 13.15 12.66
C GLU A 27 2.98 12.03 13.68
N GLU A 28 4.26 11.75 13.97
CA GLU A 28 4.72 10.74 14.93
C GLU A 28 4.33 9.28 14.62
N MET A 29 3.90 9.00 13.39
CA MET A 29 3.61 7.65 12.91
C MET A 29 4.88 6.85 12.63
N MET A 30 4.80 5.53 12.77
CA MET A 30 5.85 4.62 12.29
C MET A 30 5.60 4.32 10.82
N VAL A 31 6.65 4.39 10.00
CA VAL A 31 6.53 4.18 8.56
C VAL A 31 7.54 3.15 8.08
N ASN A 32 7.07 2.15 7.35
CA ASN A 32 7.94 1.27 6.57
C ASN A 32 7.66 1.48 5.09
N THR A 33 8.71 1.62 4.29
CA THR A 33 8.59 1.82 2.85
C THR A 33 9.07 0.59 2.08
N PHE A 34 8.43 0.30 0.95
CA PHE A 34 8.71 -0.85 0.09
C PHE A 34 8.70 -0.40 -1.36
N GLU A 35 9.66 -0.89 -2.16
CA GLU A 35 9.70 -0.60 -3.61
C GLU A 35 8.83 -1.52 -4.45
N SER A 36 8.33 -2.60 -3.84
CA SER A 36 7.55 -3.61 -4.54
C SER A 36 6.59 -4.32 -3.58
N ALA A 37 5.50 -4.82 -4.15
CA ALA A 37 4.51 -5.60 -3.41
C ALA A 37 5.07 -6.93 -2.86
N THR A 38 6.11 -7.51 -3.47
CA THR A 38 6.72 -8.76 -2.99
C THR A 38 7.29 -8.61 -1.58
N GLY A 39 8.02 -7.52 -1.30
CA GLY A 39 8.58 -7.26 0.02
C GLY A 39 7.52 -7.08 1.10
N VAL A 40 6.32 -6.62 0.72
CA VAL A 40 5.18 -6.47 1.62
C VAL A 40 4.66 -7.83 2.05
N ILE A 41 4.48 -8.77 1.11
CA ILE A 41 3.96 -10.12 1.42
C ILE A 41 4.89 -10.83 2.40
N GLU A 42 6.21 -10.67 2.25
CA GLU A 42 7.18 -11.24 3.19
C GLU A 42 7.11 -10.54 4.56
N ALA A 43 7.03 -9.21 4.58
CA ALA A 43 6.90 -8.45 5.81
C ALA A 43 5.61 -8.78 6.58
N LEU A 44 4.51 -9.05 5.88
CA LEU A 44 3.23 -9.47 6.49
C LEU A 44 3.36 -10.76 7.31
N ARG A 45 4.37 -11.60 7.03
CA ARG A 45 4.62 -12.82 7.81
C ARG A 45 5.24 -12.51 9.17
N GLN A 46 5.87 -11.34 9.31
CA GLN A 46 6.58 -10.92 10.52
C GLN A 46 5.79 -9.91 11.37
N GLY A 47 4.83 -9.21 10.77
CA GLY A 47 3.97 -8.24 11.45
C GLY A 47 2.90 -7.70 10.52
N LYS A 48 2.00 -6.86 11.05
CA LYS A 48 0.95 -6.21 10.27
C LYS A 48 0.95 -4.70 10.51
N PRO A 49 0.73 -3.88 9.47
CA PRO A 49 0.50 -2.45 9.62
C PRO A 49 -0.90 -2.16 10.18
N ASP A 50 -1.10 -0.92 10.63
CA ASP A 50 -2.42 -0.34 10.89
C ASP A 50 -3.07 0.18 9.59
N ALA A 51 -2.29 0.58 8.58
CA ALA A 51 -2.78 0.91 7.23
C ALA A 51 -1.69 0.76 6.15
N VAL A 52 -2.14 0.61 4.91
CA VAL A 52 -1.27 0.48 3.72
C VAL A 52 -1.58 1.60 2.73
N ILE A 53 -0.54 2.20 2.14
CA ILE A 53 -0.61 3.12 1.02
C ILE A 53 0.16 2.47 -0.13
N ALA A 54 -0.49 2.18 -1.25
CA ALA A 54 0.15 1.50 -2.39
C ALA A 54 -0.14 2.21 -3.72
N ASP A 55 0.87 2.29 -4.59
CA ASP A 55 0.66 2.69 -5.99
C ASP A 55 0.02 1.55 -6.81
N ILE A 56 -0.79 1.91 -7.81
CA ILE A 56 -1.42 0.91 -8.71
C ILE A 56 -0.38 0.27 -9.63
N ARG A 57 0.50 1.09 -10.22
CA ARG A 57 1.38 0.71 -11.33
C ARG A 57 2.80 0.52 -10.84
N MET A 58 3.04 -0.64 -10.26
CA MET A 58 4.38 -1.07 -9.92
C MET A 58 4.89 -2.15 -10.90
N PRO A 59 6.19 -2.19 -11.21
CA PRO A 59 6.79 -3.30 -11.94
C PRO A 59 6.58 -4.64 -11.21
N GLY A 60 6.17 -5.67 -11.95
CA GLY A 60 5.89 -6.98 -11.38
C GLY A 60 4.46 -7.07 -10.87
N MET A 61 4.28 -7.10 -9.55
CA MET A 61 2.96 -7.23 -8.92
C MET A 61 2.32 -5.85 -8.73
N SER A 62 1.12 -5.68 -9.27
CA SER A 62 0.36 -4.42 -9.22
C SER A 62 -0.22 -4.15 -7.82
N GLY A 63 -0.52 -2.88 -7.54
CA GLY A 63 -1.20 -2.48 -6.30
C GLY A 63 -2.57 -3.12 -6.11
N LEU A 64 -3.26 -3.47 -7.21
CA LEU A 64 -4.57 -4.14 -7.15
C LEU A 64 -4.47 -5.62 -6.80
N GLU A 65 -3.45 -6.31 -7.33
CA GLU A 65 -3.15 -7.69 -6.91
C GLU A 65 -2.73 -7.72 -5.44
N LEU A 66 -1.96 -6.72 -5.00
CA LEU A 66 -1.59 -6.56 -3.59
C LEU A 66 -2.84 -6.33 -2.74
N LEU A 67 -3.72 -5.42 -3.13
CA LEU A 67 -5.00 -5.17 -2.46
C LEU A 67 -5.84 -6.45 -2.33
N SER A 68 -5.94 -7.23 -3.39
CA SER A 68 -6.68 -8.50 -3.38
C SER A 68 -6.07 -9.49 -2.38
N SER A 69 -4.75 -9.64 -2.42
CA SER A 69 -4.00 -10.49 -1.48
C SER A 69 -4.13 -10.03 -0.02
N LEU A 70 -4.14 -8.71 0.20
CA LEU A 70 -4.33 -8.10 1.52
C LEU A 70 -5.74 -8.31 2.02
N ARG A 71 -6.78 -8.14 1.19
CA ARG A 71 -8.17 -8.36 1.58
C ARG A 71 -8.47 -9.79 1.96
N GLU A 72 -7.88 -10.77 1.27
CA GLU A 72 -8.04 -12.18 1.61
C GLU A 72 -7.42 -12.52 2.98
N ARG A 73 -6.29 -11.91 3.32
CA ARG A 73 -5.53 -12.21 4.55
C ARG A 73 -5.93 -11.34 5.75
N LEU A 74 -6.26 -10.09 5.49
CA LEU A 74 -6.50 -9.02 6.44
C LEU A 74 -7.67 -8.15 5.94
N PRO A 75 -8.91 -8.65 5.98
CA PRO A 75 -10.07 -7.94 5.42
C PRO A 75 -10.35 -6.58 6.09
N ASP A 76 -9.95 -6.42 7.35
CA ASP A 76 -10.12 -5.20 8.13
C ASP A 76 -8.97 -4.20 7.96
N LEU A 77 -7.93 -4.53 7.19
CA LEU A 77 -6.79 -3.64 6.97
C LEU A 77 -7.18 -2.49 6.02
N PRO A 78 -7.11 -1.22 6.46
CA PRO A 78 -7.29 -0.08 5.59
C PRO A 78 -6.19 -0.02 4.53
N VAL A 79 -6.58 -0.01 3.25
CA VAL A 79 -5.67 0.14 2.11
C VAL A 79 -6.09 1.37 1.31
N ILE A 80 -5.15 2.30 1.16
CA ILE A 80 -5.26 3.50 0.33
C ILE A 80 -4.49 3.22 -0.95
N ILE A 81 -5.20 3.29 -2.08
CA ILE A 81 -4.59 3.19 -3.39
C ILE A 81 -4.32 4.61 -3.89
N MET A 82 -3.05 4.91 -4.15
CA MET A 82 -2.61 6.15 -4.77
C MET A 82 -2.27 5.85 -6.23
N THR A 83 -2.59 6.76 -7.14
CA THR A 83 -2.06 6.69 -8.50
C THR A 83 -1.98 8.08 -9.09
N ALA A 84 -0.88 8.37 -9.76
CA ALA A 84 -0.71 9.62 -10.50
C ALA A 84 -1.27 9.55 -11.93
N HIS A 85 -1.78 8.39 -12.36
CA HIS A 85 -2.37 8.19 -13.68
C HIS A 85 -3.88 7.97 -13.60
N SER A 86 -4.60 8.46 -14.62
CA SER A 86 -6.07 8.33 -14.76
C SER A 86 -6.58 6.88 -14.94
N ASP A 87 -5.74 5.88 -14.66
CA ASP A 87 -6.02 4.45 -14.82
C ASP A 87 -6.93 3.88 -13.71
N LEU A 88 -7.38 4.73 -12.78
CA LEU A 88 -8.37 4.34 -11.78
C LEU A 88 -9.67 3.84 -12.43
N ASP A 89 -10.10 4.44 -13.56
CA ASP A 89 -11.29 3.96 -14.30
C ASP A 89 -11.11 2.53 -14.84
N SER A 90 -9.90 2.20 -15.30
CA SER A 90 -9.54 0.85 -15.77
C SER A 90 -9.44 -0.14 -14.60
N ALA A 91 -8.89 0.30 -13.46
CA ALA A 91 -8.75 -0.50 -12.24
C ALA A 91 -10.11 -0.83 -11.61
N VAL A 92 -11.00 0.16 -11.51
CA VAL A 92 -12.37 -0.02 -11.00
C VAL A 92 -13.17 -0.96 -11.91
N SER A 93 -13.00 -0.84 -13.24
CA SER A 93 -13.67 -1.73 -14.20
C SER A 93 -13.19 -3.18 -14.10
N ALA A 94 -11.88 -3.41 -13.87
CA ALA A 94 -11.34 -4.75 -13.64
C ALA A 94 -11.77 -5.34 -12.29
N TYR A 95 -11.99 -4.50 -11.27
CA TYR A 95 -12.40 -4.94 -9.93
C TYR A 95 -13.92 -5.15 -9.80
N GLN A 96 -14.73 -4.40 -10.56
CA GLN A 96 -16.18 -4.60 -10.65
C GLN A 96 -16.59 -5.63 -11.71
N GLY A 97 -15.71 -5.94 -12.66
CA GLY A 97 -15.89 -6.94 -13.72
C GLY A 97 -15.71 -8.38 -13.26
N GLY A 98 -16.14 -8.70 -12.04
CA GLY A 98 -16.34 -10.10 -11.66
C GLY A 98 -17.31 -10.74 -12.65
N ALA A 99 -16.79 -11.66 -13.46
CA ALA A 99 -17.59 -12.67 -14.13
C ALA A 99 -18.01 -13.75 -13.12
#